data_AF-A0A9D2AGB6-F1
#
_entry.id   AF-A0A9D2AGB6-F1
#
_cell.length_a   1.000
_cell.length_b   1.000
_cell.length_c   1.000
_cell.angle_alpha   90.00
_cell.angle_beta   90.00
_cell.angle_gamma   90.00
#
_symmetry.space_group_name_H-M   'P 1'
#
loop_
_entity.id
_entity.type
_entity.pdbx_description
1 polymer ?
#
loop_
_entity_poly.entity_id
_entity_poly.type
_entity_poly.pdbx_seq_one_letter_code
_entity_poly.pdbx_strand_id
1 'polypeptide(L)'
;MNKIILTLAGLFAPQIVMAAPLPEHSDLLATNTVVAVYEKTVDRPCRHLTSLCPDRCNHAKKLATFRVVVNENYEHPGQYGDDKSEPGSVVYVDMLHDEPGQDESVRKLISELKPGDAVRIRIDHYYVNGDSCKYPVRPVTLIERVEKPANIPPAKDKEPIMDIMPLAR
;
A
#
# COMPACT_ATOMS: atom_id res chain seq x y z
N MET A 1 42.52 -36.40 21.84
CA MET A 1 41.86 -36.29 20.52
C MET A 1 40.99 -35.04 20.54
N ASN A 2 41.50 -33.95 19.96
CA ASN A 2 40.86 -32.63 19.95
C ASN A 2 39.68 -32.60 18.96
N LYS A 3 38.49 -32.23 19.43
CA LYS A 3 37.34 -31.95 18.57
C LYS A 3 37.35 -30.47 18.20
N ILE A 4 37.69 -30.17 16.95
CA ILE A 4 37.56 -28.82 16.36
C ILE A 4 36.08 -28.64 16.02
N ILE A 5 35.43 -27.69 16.69
CA ILE A 5 34.08 -27.24 16.35
C ILE A 5 34.25 -26.16 15.28
N LEU A 6 33.82 -26.47 14.05
CA LEU A 6 33.79 -25.55 12.94
C LEU A 6 32.44 -24.82 12.96
N THR A 7 32.38 -23.61 13.50
CA THR A 7 31.16 -22.78 13.47
C THR A 7 31.09 -22.10 12.10
N LEU A 8 30.16 -22.56 11.27
CA LEU A 8 29.87 -21.98 9.95
C LEU A 8 29.17 -20.63 10.15
N ALA A 9 29.91 -19.53 10.01
CA ALA A 9 29.33 -18.19 9.93
C ALA A 9 28.63 -18.03 8.57
N GLY A 10 27.31 -18.23 8.54
CA GLY A 10 26.50 -17.97 7.35
C GLY A 10 26.48 -16.48 7.04
N LEU A 11 27.14 -16.07 5.96
CA LEU A 11 26.90 -14.77 5.35
C LEU A 11 25.47 -14.74 4.81
N PHE A 12 24.59 -14.02 5.49
CA PHE A 12 23.35 -13.55 4.89
C PHE A 12 23.71 -12.44 3.90
N ALA A 13 23.83 -12.80 2.61
CA ALA A 13 23.78 -11.81 1.56
C ALA A 13 22.38 -11.16 1.58
N PRO A 14 22.26 -9.82 1.57
CA PRO A 14 20.96 -9.19 1.41
C PRO A 14 20.44 -9.58 0.02
N GLN A 15 19.30 -10.27 -0.03
CA GLN A 15 18.63 -10.49 -1.29
C GLN A 15 18.22 -9.11 -1.82
N ILE A 16 18.74 -8.75 -2.98
CA ILE A 16 18.27 -7.59 -3.73
C ILE A 16 16.91 -8.02 -4.29
N VAL A 17 15.87 -7.52 -3.65
CA VAL A 17 14.48 -7.79 -4.01
C VAL A 17 14.04 -6.63 -4.92
N MET A 18 13.64 -6.93 -6.16
CA MET A 18 13.31 -5.93 -7.18
C MET A 18 11.80 -5.73 -7.24
N ALA A 19 11.31 -4.65 -6.64
CA ALA A 19 9.95 -4.16 -6.89
C ALA A 19 9.72 -3.79 -8.37
N ALA A 20 8.49 -3.92 -8.85
CA ALA A 20 8.13 -3.46 -10.19
C ALA A 20 8.42 -1.95 -10.32
N PRO A 21 9.25 -1.51 -11.28
CA PRO A 21 9.56 -0.10 -11.42
C PRO A 21 8.30 0.68 -11.79
N LEU A 22 8.25 1.95 -11.38
CA LEU A 22 7.22 2.87 -11.87
C LEU A 22 7.35 2.97 -13.40
N PRO A 23 6.25 2.86 -14.17
CA PRO A 23 6.30 2.94 -15.63
C PRO A 23 6.88 4.27 -16.12
N GLU A 24 7.56 4.23 -17.27
CA GLU A 24 7.95 5.45 -17.98
C GLU A 24 6.72 6.29 -18.35
N HIS A 25 6.89 7.61 -18.47
CA HIS A 25 5.80 8.56 -18.71
C HIS A 25 4.71 8.58 -17.62
N SER A 26 5.14 8.54 -16.35
CA SER A 26 4.24 8.70 -15.20
C SER A 26 4.29 10.13 -14.66
N ASP A 27 3.14 10.80 -14.59
CA ASP A 27 3.01 12.14 -14.02
C ASP A 27 2.57 12.05 -12.56
N LEU A 28 3.32 12.67 -11.65
CA LEU A 28 2.92 12.80 -10.25
C LEU A 28 1.75 13.77 -10.16
N LEU A 29 0.63 13.32 -9.61
CA LEU A 29 -0.58 14.13 -9.45
C LEU A 29 -0.80 14.60 -8.01
N ALA A 30 -0.52 13.75 -7.03
CA ALA A 30 -0.61 14.10 -5.61
C ALA A 30 0.34 13.25 -4.75
N THR A 31 0.72 13.79 -3.59
CA THR A 31 1.47 13.09 -2.55
C THR A 31 0.76 13.30 -1.22
N ASN A 32 0.50 12.21 -0.49
CA ASN A 32 0.02 12.25 0.89
C ASN A 32 1.03 11.54 1.81
N THR A 33 1.59 12.25 2.79
CA THR A 33 2.34 11.65 3.89
C THR A 33 1.49 11.71 5.15
N VAL A 34 1.11 10.55 5.67
CA VAL A 34 0.18 10.42 6.80
C VAL A 34 0.79 9.59 7.92
N VAL A 35 0.45 9.92 9.15
CA VAL A 35 0.53 8.97 10.27
C VAL A 35 -0.80 8.25 10.34
N ALA A 36 -0.77 6.93 10.32
CA ALA A 36 -1.95 6.08 10.32
C ALA A 36 -1.77 4.87 11.23
N VAL A 37 -2.89 4.35 11.72
CA VAL A 37 -2.91 3.15 12.59
C VAL A 37 -3.42 1.97 11.78
N TYR A 38 -2.66 0.88 11.78
CA TYR A 38 -3.07 -0.36 11.17
C TYR A 38 -4.27 -0.95 11.93
N GLU A 39 -5.35 -1.24 11.21
CA GLU A 39 -6.56 -1.82 11.79
C GLU A 39 -6.59 -3.33 11.66
N LYS A 40 -6.46 -3.83 10.43
CA LYS A 40 -6.62 -5.24 10.06
C LYS A 40 -6.24 -5.46 8.61
N THR A 41 -6.15 -6.72 8.23
CA THR A 41 -6.14 -7.16 6.84
C THR A 41 -7.43 -7.91 6.54
N VAL A 42 -8.12 -7.58 5.44
CA VAL A 42 -9.38 -8.19 5.04
C VAL A 42 -9.30 -8.77 3.63
N ASP A 43 -9.89 -9.95 3.43
CA ASP A 43 -10.03 -10.52 2.10
C ASP A 43 -11.21 -9.86 1.38
N ARG A 44 -10.96 -9.47 0.14
CA ARG A 44 -11.95 -8.89 -0.77
C ARG A 44 -12.13 -9.84 -1.94
N PRO A 45 -13.25 -10.58 -2.00
CA PRO A 45 -13.47 -11.56 -3.04
C PRO A 45 -13.69 -10.89 -4.40
N CYS A 46 -13.30 -11.57 -5.48
CA CYS A 46 -13.72 -11.22 -6.82
C CYS A 46 -15.24 -11.43 -6.97
N ARG A 47 -15.94 -10.51 -7.65
CA ARG A 47 -17.38 -10.64 -7.93
C ARG A 47 -17.69 -11.55 -9.14
N HIS A 48 -16.68 -12.08 -9.83
CA HIS A 48 -16.80 -12.97 -10.98
C HIS A 48 -17.61 -12.39 -12.16
N LEU A 49 -17.55 -11.07 -12.36
CA LEU A 49 -18.36 -10.37 -13.36
C LEU A 49 -17.66 -10.19 -14.72
N THR A 50 -16.50 -10.79 -14.94
CA THR A 50 -15.76 -10.69 -16.20
C THR A 50 -15.30 -12.05 -16.69
N SER A 51 -15.10 -12.18 -18.01
CA SER A 51 -14.58 -13.40 -18.65
C SER A 51 -13.15 -13.78 -18.23
N LEU A 52 -12.45 -12.90 -17.52
CA LEU A 52 -11.11 -13.14 -16.99
C LEU A 52 -11.12 -13.75 -15.58
N CYS A 53 -12.29 -13.87 -14.95
CA CYS A 53 -12.42 -14.48 -13.63
C CYS A 53 -12.29 -16.02 -13.70
N PRO A 54 -11.83 -16.69 -12.63
CA PRO A 54 -11.38 -16.11 -11.36
C PRO A 54 -9.91 -15.63 -11.39
N ASP A 55 -9.04 -16.32 -12.13
CA ASP A 55 -7.58 -16.26 -11.89
C ASP A 55 -6.82 -15.23 -12.74
N ARG A 56 -7.48 -14.57 -13.70
CA ARG A 56 -6.82 -13.64 -14.64
C ARG A 56 -7.34 -12.19 -14.55
N CYS A 57 -8.18 -11.89 -13.57
CA CYS A 57 -8.82 -10.57 -13.44
C CYS A 57 -8.16 -9.65 -12.41
N ASN A 58 -7.31 -10.16 -11.52
CA ASN A 58 -6.68 -9.42 -10.42
C ASN A 58 -7.65 -8.61 -9.54
N HIS A 59 -8.94 -8.97 -9.53
CA HIS A 59 -9.98 -8.26 -8.78
C HIS A 59 -10.10 -8.73 -7.32
N ALA A 60 -9.75 -10.00 -7.04
CA ALA A 60 -9.64 -10.44 -5.65
C ALA A 60 -8.46 -9.68 -5.01
N LYS A 61 -8.63 -9.19 -3.79
CA LYS A 61 -7.60 -8.41 -3.08
C LYS A 61 -7.50 -8.87 -1.65
N LYS A 62 -6.35 -8.68 -1.02
CA LYS A 62 -6.19 -8.79 0.44
C LYS A 62 -5.76 -7.43 0.94
N LEU A 63 -6.68 -6.69 1.53
CA LEU A 63 -6.49 -5.27 1.82
C LEU A 63 -6.03 -5.08 3.26
N ALA A 64 -4.82 -4.59 3.44
CA ALA A 64 -4.41 -4.00 4.71
C ALA A 64 -5.06 -2.62 4.85
N THR A 65 -5.69 -2.38 6.00
CA THR A 65 -6.49 -1.18 6.27
C THR A 65 -5.82 -0.33 7.32
N PHE A 66 -5.65 0.96 7.04
CA PHE A 66 -5.03 1.92 7.96
C PHE A 66 -5.96 3.11 8.17
N ARG A 67 -6.14 3.49 9.43
CA ARG A 67 -6.89 4.69 9.79
C ARG A 67 -5.95 5.88 9.89
N VAL A 68 -6.16 6.89 9.07
CA VAL A 68 -5.39 8.14 9.09
C VAL A 68 -5.64 8.86 10.41
N VAL A 69 -4.56 9.21 11.10
CA VAL A 69 -4.59 10.01 12.33
C VAL A 69 -4.33 11.47 12.00
N VAL A 70 -3.31 11.73 11.19
CA VAL A 70 -2.95 13.07 10.73
C VAL A 70 -2.23 12.99 9.40
N ASN A 71 -2.38 14.02 8.59
CA ASN A 71 -1.64 14.22 7.36
C ASN A 71 -0.53 15.24 7.62
N GLU A 72 0.70 14.78 7.57
CA GLU A 72 1.91 15.56 7.88
C GLU A 72 2.38 16.38 6.67
N ASN A 73 2.19 15.87 5.45
CA ASN A 73 2.52 16.58 4.22
C ASN A 73 1.55 16.23 3.09
N TYR A 74 1.14 17.24 2.34
CA TYR A 74 0.28 17.09 1.18
C TYR A 74 0.73 17.99 0.04
N GLU A 75 0.94 17.40 -1.13
CA GLU A 75 1.29 18.08 -2.36
C GLU A 75 0.29 17.67 -3.45
N HIS A 76 -0.17 18.62 -4.26
CA HIS A 76 -1.12 18.37 -5.35
C HIS A 76 -0.67 19.09 -6.62
N PRO A 77 0.40 18.60 -7.28
CA PRO A 77 0.93 19.22 -8.49
C PRO A 77 0.03 19.01 -9.73
N GLY A 78 -0.83 17.99 -9.76
CA GLY A 78 -1.61 17.61 -10.93
C GLY A 78 -3.12 17.72 -10.72
N GLN A 79 -3.84 18.23 -11.71
CA GLN A 79 -5.28 18.54 -11.64
C GLN A 79 -6.17 17.40 -11.13
N TYR A 80 -5.80 16.14 -11.38
CA TYR A 80 -6.58 14.95 -11.05
C TYR A 80 -5.98 14.13 -9.89
N GLY A 81 -5.09 14.74 -9.11
CA GLY A 81 -4.51 14.13 -7.92
C GLY A 81 -5.57 13.81 -6.87
N ASP A 82 -5.27 12.82 -6.02
CA ASP A 82 -6.16 12.47 -4.93
C ASP A 82 -6.23 13.63 -3.94
N ASP A 83 -7.40 13.82 -3.32
CA ASP A 83 -7.59 14.81 -2.27
C ASP A 83 -6.69 14.53 -1.05
N LYS A 84 -6.50 15.57 -0.23
CA LYS A 84 -5.80 15.44 1.04
C LYS A 84 -6.49 14.41 1.93
N SER A 85 -5.73 13.41 2.38
CA SER A 85 -6.22 12.43 3.35
C SER A 85 -6.46 13.09 4.70
N GLU A 86 -7.71 13.13 5.15
CA GLU A 86 -8.09 13.77 6.41
C GLU A 86 -8.05 12.80 7.60
N PRO A 87 -7.92 13.28 8.85
CA PRO A 87 -8.05 12.45 10.06
C PRO A 87 -9.35 11.62 10.04
N GLY A 88 -9.24 10.32 10.28
CA GLY A 88 -10.34 9.36 10.22
C GLY A 88 -10.59 8.73 8.85
N SER A 89 -9.91 9.18 7.78
CA SER A 89 -9.94 8.54 6.47
C SER A 89 -9.26 7.16 6.52
N VAL A 90 -9.52 6.32 5.51
CA VAL A 90 -8.97 4.96 5.44
C VAL A 90 -8.04 4.83 4.23
N VAL A 91 -6.83 4.33 4.47
CA VAL A 91 -5.88 3.92 3.44
C VAL A 91 -5.95 2.40 3.28
N TYR A 92 -5.97 1.93 2.03
CA TYR A 92 -5.93 0.52 1.68
C TYR A 92 -4.64 0.20 0.94
N VAL A 93 -3.98 -0.88 1.34
CA VAL A 93 -2.82 -1.43 0.62
C VAL A 93 -3.13 -2.87 0.20
N ASP A 94 -2.95 -3.19 -1.08
CA ASP A 94 -3.11 -4.56 -1.57
C ASP A 94 -1.90 -5.41 -1.14
N MET A 95 -2.20 -6.51 -0.46
CA MET A 95 -1.22 -7.47 0.04
C MET A 95 -1.03 -8.67 -0.91
N LEU A 96 -1.84 -8.78 -1.99
CA LEU A 96 -1.71 -9.89 -2.96
C LEU A 96 -0.96 -9.50 -4.23
N HIS A 97 -1.18 -8.29 -4.75
CA HIS A 97 -0.61 -7.86 -6.03
C HIS A 97 0.40 -6.75 -5.82
N ASP A 98 1.34 -6.66 -6.76
CA ASP A 98 2.31 -5.57 -6.82
C ASP A 98 1.64 -4.30 -7.31
N GLU A 99 2.07 -3.17 -6.75
CA GLU A 99 1.75 -1.84 -7.25
C GLU A 99 3.04 -1.26 -7.86
N PRO A 100 3.07 -0.83 -9.13
CA PRO A 100 4.28 -0.30 -9.73
C PRO A 100 4.84 0.89 -8.93
N GLY A 101 6.14 0.90 -8.67
CA GLY A 101 6.82 1.89 -7.83
C GLY A 101 6.73 1.62 -6.32
N GLN A 102 6.04 0.56 -5.88
CA GLN A 102 5.97 0.19 -4.47
C GLN A 102 7.01 -0.88 -4.11
N ASP A 103 7.85 -0.59 -3.13
CA ASP A 103 8.86 -1.54 -2.66
C ASP A 103 8.24 -2.77 -1.97
N GLU A 104 8.81 -3.97 -2.16
CA GLU A 104 8.30 -5.18 -1.52
C GLU A 104 8.40 -5.14 0.01
N SER A 105 9.35 -4.38 0.56
CA SER A 105 9.49 -4.15 2.00
C SER A 105 8.22 -3.55 2.61
N VAL A 106 7.39 -2.86 1.82
CA VAL A 106 6.09 -2.35 2.27
C VAL A 106 5.23 -3.51 2.76
N ARG A 107 4.97 -4.51 1.92
CA ARG A 107 4.14 -5.65 2.31
C ARG A 107 4.78 -6.48 3.41
N LYS A 108 6.11 -6.58 3.41
CA LYS A 108 6.85 -7.24 4.49
C LYS A 108 6.58 -6.55 5.83
N LEU A 109 6.77 -5.23 5.91
CA LEU A 109 6.51 -4.46 7.12
C LEU A 109 5.05 -4.61 7.57
N ILE A 110 4.10 -4.48 6.64
CA ILE A 110 2.67 -4.62 6.95
C ILE A 110 2.34 -6.00 7.52
N SER A 111 2.97 -7.06 7.02
CA SER A 111 2.75 -8.44 7.51
C SER A 111 3.19 -8.63 8.98
N GLU A 112 4.07 -7.76 9.48
CA GLU A 112 4.56 -7.77 10.86
C GLU A 112 3.74 -6.84 11.79
N LEU A 113 2.78 -6.09 11.26
CA LEU A 113 1.95 -5.16 12.05
C LEU A 113 0.86 -5.91 12.81
N LYS A 114 0.61 -5.45 14.03
CA LYS A 114 -0.55 -5.84 14.84
C LYS A 114 -1.57 -4.71 14.85
N PRO A 115 -2.88 -5.03 14.91
CA PRO A 115 -3.91 -4.01 15.07
C PRO A 115 -3.57 -3.01 16.17
N GLY A 116 -3.56 -1.72 15.86
CA GLY A 116 -3.17 -0.65 16.77
C GLY A 116 -1.72 -0.17 16.65
N ASP A 117 -0.87 -0.85 15.88
CA ASP A 117 0.46 -0.34 15.50
C ASP A 117 0.31 0.91 14.63
N ALA A 118 1.17 1.90 14.85
CA ALA A 118 1.19 3.14 14.08
C ALA A 118 2.34 3.13 13.08
N VAL A 119 2.07 3.67 11.90
CA VAL A 119 3.02 3.83 10.82
C VAL A 119 2.90 5.22 10.20
N ARG A 120 4.02 5.74 9.72
CA ARG A 120 4.03 6.81 8.72
C ARG A 120 3.96 6.15 7.34
N ILE A 121 3.08 6.64 6.49
CA ILE A 121 2.87 6.14 5.13
C ILE A 121 2.95 7.33 4.19
N ARG A 122 3.81 7.24 3.16
CA ARG A 122 3.76 8.14 2.00
C ARG A 122 3.12 7.40 0.84
N ILE A 123 2.11 8.03 0.25
CA ILE A 123 1.39 7.53 -0.92
C ILE A 123 1.52 8.59 -2.00
N ASP A 124 2.07 8.19 -3.13
CA ASP A 124 2.17 9.03 -4.31
C ASP A 124 1.10 8.57 -5.31
N HIS A 125 0.29 9.49 -5.83
CA HIS A 125 -0.68 9.22 -6.89
C HIS A 125 -0.07 9.64 -8.22
N TYR A 126 0.28 8.65 -9.04
CA TYR A 126 0.75 8.84 -10.40
C TYR A 126 -0.37 8.56 -11.41
N TYR A 127 -0.30 9.23 -12.54
CA TYR A 127 -1.05 8.83 -13.74
C TYR A 127 -0.07 8.38 -14.82
N VAL A 128 -0.15 7.11 -15.18
CA VAL A 128 0.67 6.52 -16.25
C VAL A 128 0.10 6.94 -17.58
N ASN A 129 0.90 7.60 -18.40
CA ASN A 129 0.56 8.07 -19.75
C ASN A 129 1.29 7.24 -20.82
N GLY A 130 1.17 5.91 -20.75
CA GLY A 130 1.75 5.01 -21.75
C GLY A 130 1.02 5.07 -23.09
N ASP A 131 1.72 4.68 -24.16
CA ASP A 131 1.18 4.68 -25.53
C ASP A 131 -0.01 3.72 -25.71
N SER A 132 0.00 2.59 -24.99
CA SER A 132 -1.01 1.52 -25.10
C SER A 132 -2.05 1.55 -23.99
N CYS A 133 -1.68 2.03 -22.80
CA CYS A 133 -2.52 2.00 -21.61
C CYS A 133 -2.28 3.26 -20.77
N LYS A 134 -3.38 3.83 -20.25
CA LYS A 134 -3.35 4.93 -19.30
C LYS A 134 -4.14 4.56 -18.06
N TYR A 135 -3.55 4.72 -16.89
CA TYR A 135 -4.18 4.29 -15.64
C TYR A 135 -3.51 4.96 -14.44
N PRO A 136 -4.26 5.14 -13.33
CA PRO A 136 -3.67 5.62 -12.10
C PRO A 136 -2.87 4.52 -11.40
N VAL A 137 -1.79 4.92 -10.73
CA VAL A 137 -0.93 4.08 -9.90
C VAL A 137 -0.73 4.78 -8.56
N ARG A 138 -0.86 4.03 -7.44
CA ARG A 138 -0.82 4.59 -6.08
C ARG A 138 0.13 3.84 -5.15
N PRO A 139 1.44 3.82 -5.44
CA PRO A 139 2.40 3.12 -4.62
C PRO A 139 2.52 3.77 -3.23
N VAL A 140 2.69 2.93 -2.22
CA VAL A 140 3.29 3.35 -0.95
C VAL A 140 4.79 3.49 -1.16
N THR A 141 5.30 4.71 -1.24
CA THR A 141 6.71 5.00 -1.50
C THR A 141 7.56 5.13 -0.23
N LEU A 142 6.90 5.21 0.94
CA LEU A 142 7.55 5.09 2.25
C LEU A 142 6.58 4.48 3.25
N ILE A 143 7.09 3.55 4.06
CA ILE A 143 6.40 3.08 5.26
C ILE A 143 7.40 2.81 6.38
N GLU A 144 7.10 3.33 7.56
CA GLU A 144 7.93 3.12 8.74
C GLU A 144 7.08 3.12 10.02
N ARG A 145 7.53 2.37 11.03
CA ARG A 145 6.86 2.37 12.34
C ARG A 145 7.09 3.70 13.03
N VAL A 146 6.05 4.20 13.68
CA VAL A 146 6.13 5.40 14.52
C VAL A 146 5.54 5.13 15.89
N GLU A 147 5.72 6.07 16.82
CA GLU A 147 5.08 5.99 18.12
C GLU A 147 3.56 5.98 17.98
N LYS A 148 2.90 5.17 18.81
CA LYS A 148 1.45 5.05 18.79
C LYS A 148 0.82 6.38 19.24
N PRO A 149 -0.07 6.97 18.42
CA PRO A 149 -0.73 8.22 18.79
C PRO A 149 -1.72 8.00 19.94
N ALA A 150 -1.79 8.99 20.84
CA ALA A 150 -2.67 8.95 22.02
C ALA A 150 -4.17 9.01 21.66
N ASN A 151 -4.50 9.72 20.57
CA ASN A 151 -5.87 9.84 20.07
C ASN A 151 -5.93 9.34 18.62
N ILE A 152 -6.82 8.37 18.38
CA ILE A 152 -7.09 7.84 17.05
C ILE A 152 -8.48 8.35 16.67
N PRO A 153 -8.61 9.21 15.64
CA PRO A 153 -9.89 9.72 15.20
C PRO A 153 -10.86 8.57 14.91
N PRO A 154 -12.18 8.72 15.12
CA PRO A 154 -13.13 7.75 14.60
C PRO A 154 -13.03 7.69 13.07
N ALA A 155 -13.45 6.58 12.48
CA ALA A 155 -13.61 6.54 11.03
C ALA A 155 -14.55 7.66 10.58
N LYS A 156 -14.16 8.42 9.55
CA LYS A 156 -15.01 9.43 8.89
C LYS A 156 -16.08 8.70 8.08
N ASP A 157 -17.03 8.08 8.75
CA ASP A 157 -18.23 7.40 8.22
C ASP A 157 -18.15 5.87 8.17
N LYS A 158 -19.21 5.24 8.68
CA LYS A 158 -19.59 3.86 8.35
C LYS A 158 -20.30 3.89 7.00
N GLU A 159 -19.59 4.15 5.91
CA GLU A 159 -20.19 3.85 4.61
C GLU A 159 -20.19 2.33 4.41
N PRO A 160 -21.30 1.77 3.90
CA PRO A 160 -21.46 0.33 3.79
C PRO A 160 -20.34 -0.26 2.95
N ILE A 161 -20.10 -1.56 3.11
CA ILE A 161 -19.33 -2.37 2.15
C ILE A 161 -20.14 -2.47 0.81
N MET A 162 -20.66 -1.35 0.33
CA MET A 162 -21.20 -1.21 -1.01
C MET A 162 -20.02 -0.85 -1.89
N ASP A 163 -19.62 -1.84 -2.69
CA ASP A 163 -19.02 -1.61 -3.99
C ASP A 163 -18.11 -0.39 -4.06
N ILE A 164 -16.90 -0.52 -3.53
CA ILE A 164 -15.76 0.02 -4.27
C ILE A 164 -15.93 -0.59 -5.67
N MET A 165 -16.51 0.14 -6.62
CA MET A 165 -16.61 -0.35 -7.99
C MET A 165 -15.22 -0.86 -8.38
N PRO A 166 -15.11 -1.97 -9.13
CA PRO A 166 -13.84 -2.22 -9.80
C PRO A 166 -13.52 -0.91 -10.52
N LEU A 167 -12.33 -0.34 -10.30
CA LEU A 167 -11.85 0.76 -11.13
C LEU A 167 -11.94 0.23 -12.57
N ALA A 168 -13.03 0.60 -13.22
CA ALA A 168 -13.45 0.01 -14.48
C ALA A 168 -12.71 0.79 -15.57
N ARG A 169 -11.93 0.01 -16.33
CA ARG A 169 -11.62 0.14 -17.76
C ARG A 169 -11.78 1.53 -18.40
#